data_AF-A0A2V8DK39-F1
#
_entry.id   AF-A0A2V8DK39-F1
#
_cell.length_a   1.000
_cell.length_b   1.000
_cell.length_c   1.000
_cell.angle_alpha   90.00
_cell.angle_beta   90.00
_cell.angle_gamma   90.00
#
_symmetry.space_group_name_H-M   'P 1'
#
loop_
_entity.id
_entity.type
_entity.pdbx_description
1 polymer ?
#
loop_
_entity_poly.entity_id
_entity_poly.type
_entity_poly.pdbx_seq_one_letter_code
_entity_poly.pdbx_strand_id
1 'polypeptide(L)'
;MADTRPDVAARLADLEARTREIEAVQQLILRILSTTKPLDTVLEQYGATETQARAFYKLLDELVNRARGREQDRPTFAYFQMQLENIFPSLRNDREFTRLVIDTLKIERAAYRELSSYCAACGWPAWT
;
A
#
# COMPACT_ATOMS: atom_id res chain seq x y z
N MET A 1 42.11 10.40 27.26
CA MET A 1 40.79 10.59 26.61
C MET A 1 40.98 10.34 25.13
N ALA A 2 40.81 9.10 24.69
CA ALA A 2 41.11 8.68 23.32
C ALA A 2 39.83 8.68 22.46
N ASP A 3 39.84 9.57 21.47
CA ASP A 3 39.37 9.39 20.09
C ASP A 3 38.15 8.46 19.84
N THR A 4 36.96 8.94 20.20
CA THR A 4 35.67 8.24 19.96
C THR A 4 34.90 8.79 18.75
N ARG A 5 35.36 9.91 18.16
CA ARG A 5 34.70 10.58 17.02
C ARG A 5 34.89 9.88 15.66
N PRO A 6 36.05 9.29 15.31
CA PRO A 6 36.22 8.64 14.01
C PRO A 6 35.41 7.34 13.90
N ASP A 7 35.19 6.63 15.02
CA ASP A 7 34.35 5.42 15.06
C ASP A 7 32.87 5.74 14.78
N VAL A 8 32.35 6.82 15.39
CA VAL A 8 30.97 7.27 15.12
C VAL A 8 30.80 7.74 13.68
N ALA A 9 31.79 8.45 13.12
CA ALA A 9 31.76 8.90 11.73
C ALA A 9 31.80 7.72 10.74
N ALA A 10 32.61 6.70 11.02
CA ALA A 10 32.67 5.48 10.20
C ALA A 10 31.36 4.68 10.25
N ARG A 11 30.76 4.55 11.44
CA ARG A 11 29.45 3.88 11.60
C ARG A 11 28.31 4.65 10.94
N LEU A 12 28.35 5.97 10.98
CA LEU A 12 27.37 6.81 10.28
C LEU A 12 27.47 6.63 8.76
N ALA A 13 28.68 6.61 8.21
CA ALA A 13 28.91 6.37 6.79
C ALA A 13 28.44 4.97 6.33
N ASP A 14 28.66 3.92 7.15
CA ASP A 14 28.14 2.57 6.89
C ASP A 14 26.60 2.54 6.92
N LEU A 15 25.98 3.21 7.89
CA LEU A 15 24.52 3.31 7.97
C LEU A 15 23.92 4.08 6.79
N GLU A 16 24.55 5.17 6.35
CA GLU A 16 24.14 5.92 5.17
C GLU A 16 24.27 5.09 3.89
N ALA A 17 25.35 4.32 3.74
CA ALA A 17 25.55 3.42 2.61
C ALA A 17 24.47 2.33 2.54
N ARG A 18 24.17 1.68 3.67
CA ARG A 18 23.10 0.69 3.78
C ARG A 18 21.72 1.29 3.52
N THR A 19 21.50 2.54 3.96
CA THR A 19 20.25 3.25 3.69
C THR A 19 20.08 3.49 2.18
N ARG A 20 21.13 3.93 1.48
CA ARG A 20 21.09 4.10 0.02
C ARG A 20 20.87 2.78 -0.72
N GLU A 21 21.47 1.68 -0.26
CA GLU A 21 21.21 0.35 -0.84
C GLU A 21 19.75 -0.08 -0.67
N ILE A 22 19.18 0.12 0.53
CA ILE A 22 17.77 -0.17 0.79
C ILE A 22 16.87 0.68 -0.09
N GLU A 23 17.17 1.98 -0.25
CA GLU A 23 16.43 2.87 -1.14
C GLU A 23 16.51 2.43 -2.61
N ALA A 24 17.69 2.00 -3.07
CA ALA A 24 17.89 1.50 -4.44
C ALA A 24 17.09 0.21 -4.70
N VAL A 25 17.10 -0.73 -3.75
CA VAL A 25 16.29 -1.95 -3.83
C VAL A 25 14.80 -1.61 -3.81
N GLN A 26 14.36 -0.65 -2.99
CA GLN A 26 12.97 -0.19 -3.00
C GLN A 26 12.56 0.41 -4.35
N GLN A 27 13.41 1.23 -4.98
CA GLN A 27 13.14 1.78 -6.31
C GLN A 27 13.02 0.68 -7.39
N LEU A 28 13.87 -0.34 -7.30
CA LEU A 28 13.85 -1.46 -8.23
C LEU A 28 12.60 -2.33 -8.05
N ILE A 29 12.20 -2.59 -6.80
CA ILE A 29 10.93 -3.24 -6.45
C ILE A 29 9.75 -2.42 -6.99
N LEU A 30 9.70 -1.11 -6.73
CA LEU A 30 8.65 -0.23 -7.25
C LEU A 30 8.56 -0.25 -8.78
N ARG A 31 9.70 -0.33 -9.47
CA ARG A 31 9.76 -0.44 -10.92
C ARG A 31 9.19 -1.79 -11.40
N ILE A 32 9.56 -2.90 -10.77
CA ILE A 32 9.02 -4.24 -11.08
C ILE A 32 7.51 -4.28 -10.83
N LEU A 33 7.05 -3.68 -9.74
CA LEU A 33 5.63 -3.59 -9.40
C LEU A 33 4.88 -2.70 -10.38
N SER A 34 5.47 -1.58 -10.82
CA SER A 34 4.89 -0.73 -11.86
C SER A 34 4.72 -1.46 -13.20
N THR A 35 5.56 -2.45 -13.48
CA THR A 35 5.44 -3.30 -14.68
C THR A 35 4.54 -4.51 -14.51
N THR A 36 4.23 -4.93 -13.28
CA THR A 36 3.48 -6.17 -13.01
C THR A 36 2.03 -5.95 -12.59
N LYS A 37 1.59 -4.69 -12.39
CA LYS A 37 0.22 -4.35 -11.95
C LYS A 37 -0.27 -5.33 -10.86
N PRO A 38 0.38 -5.35 -9.70
CA PRO A 38 0.14 -6.37 -8.69
C PRO A 38 -1.33 -6.39 -8.25
N LEU A 39 -2.06 -5.27 -8.28
CA LEU A 39 -3.51 -5.28 -8.06
C LEU A 39 -4.28 -6.07 -9.14
N ASP A 40 -3.97 -5.90 -10.42
CA ASP A 40 -4.58 -6.70 -11.50
C ASP A 40 -4.31 -8.19 -11.29
N THR A 41 -3.09 -8.55 -10.90
CA THR A 41 -2.72 -9.96 -10.63
C THR A 41 -3.54 -10.54 -9.47
N VAL A 42 -3.73 -9.77 -8.38
CA VAL A 42 -4.54 -10.20 -7.24
C VAL A 42 -6.01 -10.36 -7.63
N LEU A 43 -6.55 -9.42 -8.39
CA LEU A 43 -7.92 -9.48 -8.88
C LEU A 43 -8.13 -10.70 -9.79
N GLU A 44 -7.22 -10.95 -10.72
CA GLU A 44 -7.25 -12.12 -11.62
C GLU A 44 -7.17 -13.44 -10.84
N GLN A 45 -6.29 -13.54 -9.83
CA GLN A 45 -6.16 -14.75 -8.99
C GLN A 45 -7.45 -15.09 -8.25
N TYR A 46 -8.23 -14.08 -7.87
CA TYR A 46 -9.52 -14.24 -7.20
C TYR A 46 -10.71 -14.31 -8.18
N GLY A 47 -10.44 -14.42 -9.49
CA GLY A 47 -11.46 -14.58 -10.52
C GLY A 47 -12.28 -13.32 -10.78
N ALA A 48 -11.74 -12.14 -10.50
CA ALA A 48 -12.39 -10.88 -10.79
C ALA A 48 -12.66 -10.74 -12.30
N THR A 49 -13.89 -10.39 -12.64
CA THR A 49 -14.22 -9.98 -14.00
C THR A 49 -13.64 -8.59 -14.31
N GLU A 50 -13.46 -8.28 -15.60
CA GLU A 50 -12.98 -6.96 -16.02
C GLU A 50 -13.87 -5.81 -15.51
N THR A 51 -15.19 -6.03 -15.40
CA THR A 51 -16.13 -5.06 -14.85
C THR A 51 -15.90 -4.83 -13.35
N GLN A 52 -15.62 -5.89 -12.59
CA GLN A 52 -15.29 -5.79 -11.17
C GLN A 52 -13.94 -5.12 -10.95
N ALA A 53 -12.94 -5.42 -11.78
CA ALA A 53 -11.64 -4.76 -11.72
C ALA A 53 -11.77 -3.26 -11.96
N ARG A 54 -12.52 -2.83 -13.00
CA ARG A 54 -12.78 -1.40 -13.25
C ARG A 54 -13.52 -0.72 -12.09
N ALA A 55 -14.51 -1.39 -11.51
CA ALA A 55 -15.24 -0.87 -10.35
C ALA A 55 -14.32 -0.72 -9.12
N PHE A 56 -13.40 -1.66 -8.93
CA PHE A 56 -12.41 -1.63 -7.87
C PHE A 56 -11.41 -0.47 -8.03
N TYR A 57 -10.86 -0.24 -9.22
CA TYR A 57 -10.01 0.93 -9.46
C TYR A 57 -10.74 2.25 -9.24
N LYS A 58 -12.01 2.34 -9.68
CA LYS A 58 -12.84 3.51 -9.42
C LYS A 58 -13.04 3.77 -7.92
N LEU A 59 -13.23 2.71 -7.14
CA LEU A 59 -13.30 2.81 -5.68
C LEU A 59 -11.99 3.34 -5.11
N LEU A 60 -10.83 2.83 -5.55
CA LEU A 60 -9.53 3.31 -5.07
C LEU A 60 -9.32 4.80 -5.38
N ASP A 61 -9.64 5.25 -6.60
CA ASP A 61 -9.53 6.65 -6.98
C ASP A 61 -10.45 7.55 -6.14
N GLU A 62 -11.67 7.09 -5.85
CA GLU A 62 -12.61 7.78 -4.96
C GLU A 62 -12.05 7.92 -3.54
N LEU A 63 -11.45 6.84 -3.00
CA LEU A 63 -10.87 6.84 -1.66
C LEU A 63 -9.64 7.75 -1.59
N VAL A 64 -8.82 7.81 -2.64
CA VAL A 64 -7.69 8.77 -2.74
C VAL A 64 -8.20 10.21 -2.72
N ASN A 65 -9.22 10.51 -3.53
CA ASN A 65 -9.81 11.84 -3.60
C ASN A 65 -10.42 12.26 -2.24
N ARG A 66 -11.03 11.31 -1.54
CA ARG A 66 -11.57 11.52 -0.19
C ARG A 66 -10.49 11.65 0.88
N ALA A 67 -9.40 10.90 0.79
CA ALA A 67 -8.24 11.03 1.68
C ALA A 67 -7.53 12.39 1.51
N ARG A 68 -7.54 12.95 0.30
CA ARG A 68 -7.08 14.31 -0.02
C ARG A 68 -8.05 15.43 0.40
N GLY A 69 -9.31 15.07 0.62
CA GLY A 69 -10.41 15.99 0.92
C GLY A 69 -10.39 16.50 2.36
N ARG A 70 -11.51 17.12 2.77
CA ARG A 70 -11.68 17.62 4.14
C ARG A 70 -11.75 16.43 5.11
N GLU A 71 -11.40 16.69 6.37
CA GLU A 71 -11.43 15.68 7.45
C GLU A 71 -12.78 14.94 7.59
N GLN A 72 -13.86 15.58 7.16
CA GLN A 72 -15.22 15.04 7.21
C GLN A 72 -15.52 14.00 6.11
N ASP A 73 -14.76 14.02 5.01
CA ASP A 73 -14.94 13.09 3.87
C ASP A 73 -13.97 11.90 3.92
N ARG A 74 -13.15 11.83 4.97
CA ARG A 74 -12.11 10.81 5.15
C ARG A 74 -12.71 9.39 5.07
N PRO A 75 -12.15 8.51 4.23
CA PRO A 75 -12.68 7.16 4.10
C PRO A 75 -12.43 6.35 5.39
N THR A 76 -13.42 5.55 5.78
CA THR A 76 -13.30 4.61 6.89
C THR A 76 -13.07 3.20 6.37
N PHE A 77 -12.42 2.34 7.19
CA PHE A 77 -12.22 0.94 6.85
C PHE A 77 -13.56 0.22 6.59
N ALA A 78 -14.58 0.52 7.40
CA ALA A 78 -15.91 -0.05 7.24
C ALA A 78 -16.54 0.33 5.87
N TYR A 79 -16.33 1.57 5.41
CA TYR A 79 -16.79 1.99 4.08
C TYR A 79 -16.04 1.23 2.97
N PHE A 80 -14.72 1.11 3.09
CA PHE A 80 -13.91 0.34 2.14
C PHE A 80 -14.37 -1.12 2.07
N GLN A 81 -14.52 -1.79 3.22
CA GLN A 81 -14.96 -3.17 3.29
C GLN A 81 -16.37 -3.35 2.69
N MET A 82 -17.31 -2.47 3.04
CA MET A 82 -18.67 -2.52 2.48
C MET A 82 -18.66 -2.38 0.95
N GLN A 83 -17.87 -1.46 0.39
CA GLN A 83 -17.76 -1.29 -1.06
C GLN A 83 -17.04 -2.47 -1.73
N LEU A 84 -16.02 -3.03 -1.08
CA LEU A 84 -15.33 -4.23 -1.55
C LEU A 84 -16.30 -5.41 -1.66
N GLU A 85 -17.15 -5.63 -0.64
CA GLU A 85 -18.18 -6.67 -0.65
C GLU A 85 -19.26 -6.44 -1.71
N ASN A 86 -19.57 -5.17 -2.04
CA ASN A 86 -20.50 -4.84 -3.12
C ASN A 86 -19.93 -5.17 -4.50
N ILE A 87 -18.62 -4.96 -4.70
CA ILE A 87 -17.93 -5.26 -5.97
C ILE A 87 -17.65 -6.75 -6.11
N PHE A 88 -17.27 -7.41 -5.00
CA PHE A 88 -16.93 -8.83 -4.92
C PHE A 88 -17.87 -9.56 -3.95
N PRO A 89 -19.15 -9.76 -4.32
CA PRO A 89 -20.11 -10.42 -3.44
C PRO A 89 -19.76 -11.89 -3.16
N SER A 90 -19.03 -12.54 -4.06
CA SER A 90 -18.49 -13.89 -3.90
C SER A 90 -17.34 -14.00 -2.89
N LEU A 91 -16.66 -12.88 -2.59
CA LEU A 91 -15.53 -12.79 -1.66
C LEU A 91 -15.92 -12.09 -0.36
N ARG A 92 -17.22 -12.07 -0.05
CA ARG A 92 -17.74 -11.43 1.16
C ARG A 92 -17.17 -12.10 2.40
N ASN A 93 -16.67 -11.30 3.35
CA ASN A 93 -15.94 -11.74 4.54
C ASN A 93 -14.63 -12.51 4.26
N ASP A 94 -14.11 -12.49 3.03
CA ASP A 94 -12.80 -13.04 2.75
C ASP A 94 -11.72 -12.10 3.31
N ARG A 95 -11.20 -12.50 4.48
CA ARG A 95 -10.17 -11.74 5.20
C ARG A 95 -8.82 -11.82 4.51
N GLU A 96 -8.52 -12.93 3.83
CA GLU A 96 -7.26 -13.08 3.10
C GLU A 96 -7.27 -12.16 1.87
N PHE A 97 -8.36 -12.16 1.11
CA PHE A 97 -8.53 -11.23 -0.02
C PHE A 97 -8.39 -9.77 0.42
N THR A 98 -9.11 -9.38 1.48
CA THR A 98 -9.07 -8.01 2.01
C THR A 98 -7.66 -7.62 2.48
N ARG A 99 -6.96 -8.53 3.16
CA ARG A 99 -5.57 -8.33 3.58
C ARG A 99 -4.65 -8.16 2.37
N LEU A 100 -4.75 -9.05 1.39
CA LEU A 100 -3.88 -9.06 0.21
C LEU A 100 -4.07 -7.80 -0.63
N VAL A 101 -5.30 -7.30 -0.73
CA VAL A 101 -5.60 -6.01 -1.37
C VAL A 101 -4.93 -4.86 -0.62
N ILE A 102 -5.06 -4.80 0.71
CA ILE A 102 -4.45 -3.74 1.53
C ILE A 102 -2.93 -3.78 1.48
N ASP A 103 -2.34 -4.97 1.53
CA ASP A 103 -0.90 -5.15 1.44
C ASP A 103 -0.39 -4.80 0.03
N THR A 104 -1.14 -5.13 -1.01
CA THR A 104 -0.82 -4.74 -2.38
C THR A 104 -0.95 -3.22 -2.59
N LEU A 105 -1.90 -2.55 -1.92
CA LEU A 105 -1.98 -1.08 -1.92
C LEU A 105 -0.76 -0.42 -1.26
N LYS A 106 -0.12 -1.06 -0.28
CA LYS A 106 1.17 -0.58 0.31
C LYS A 106 2.34 -0.76 -0.66
N ILE A 107 2.22 -1.71 -1.58
CA ILE A 107 3.24 -2.08 -2.56
C ILE A 107 3.18 -1.13 -3.77
N GLU A 108 1.98 -0.72 -4.22
CA GLU A 108 1.75 0.29 -5.27
C GLU A 108 1.94 1.75 -4.82
N ARG A 109 2.95 1.97 -3.96
CA ARG A 109 3.34 3.21 -3.27
C ARG A 109 3.60 4.44 -4.16
N ALA A 110 3.61 4.30 -5.48
CA ALA A 110 3.77 5.40 -6.42
C ALA A 110 2.43 6.09 -6.77
N ALA A 111 1.34 5.33 -6.92
CA ALA A 111 0.02 5.86 -7.28
C ALA A 111 -0.85 6.14 -6.04
N TYR A 112 -0.75 5.30 -4.99
CA TYR A 112 -1.64 5.32 -3.83
C TYR A 112 -0.95 5.73 -2.52
N ARG A 113 0.18 6.46 -2.60
CA ARG A 113 1.02 6.82 -1.45
C ARG A 113 0.25 7.47 -0.29
N GLU A 114 -0.64 8.40 -0.61
CA GLU A 114 -1.41 9.16 0.38
C GLU A 114 -2.46 8.27 1.06
N LEU A 115 -3.12 7.40 0.30
CA LEU A 115 -4.05 6.40 0.84
C LEU A 115 -3.30 5.41 1.75
N SER A 116 -2.17 4.87 1.31
CA SER A 116 -1.35 3.95 2.11
C SER A 116 -0.85 4.59 3.41
N SER A 117 -0.43 5.86 3.36
CA SER A 117 0.00 6.61 4.55
C SER A 117 -1.17 6.86 5.51
N TYR A 118 -2.36 7.15 4.96
CA TYR A 118 -3.58 7.35 5.73
C TYR A 118 -4.08 6.05 6.39
N CYS A 119 -4.10 4.93 5.67
CA CYS A 119 -4.45 3.62 6.22
C CYS A 119 -3.53 3.21 7.38
N ALA A 120 -2.23 3.51 7.27
CA ALA A 120 -1.27 3.29 8.35
C ALA A 120 -1.51 4.22 9.56
N ALA A 121 -1.83 5.50 9.32
CA ALA A 121 -2.13 6.47 10.38
C ALA A 121 -3.45 6.17 11.11
N CYS A 122 -4.45 5.63 10.41
CA CYS A 122 -5.75 5.28 10.98
C CYS A 122 -5.79 3.90 11.65
N GLY A 123 -4.67 3.19 11.74
CA GLY A 123 -4.60 1.89 12.41
C GLY A 123 -5.48 0.83 11.75
N TRP A 124 -5.66 0.90 10.42
CA TRP A 124 -6.36 -0.16 9.70
C TRP A 124 -5.65 -1.48 9.96
N PRO A 125 -6.39 -2.58 10.19
CA PRO A 125 -5.81 -3.78 10.73
C PRO A 125 -4.77 -4.32 9.75
N ALA A 126 -3.50 -4.14 10.11
CA ALA A 126 -2.44 -5.00 9.67
C ALA A 126 -2.66 -6.31 10.42
N TRP A 127 -3.54 -7.17 9.90
CA TRP A 127 -3.63 -8.53 10.37
C TRP A 127 -2.25 -9.13 10.11
N THR A 128 -1.41 -9.21 11.16
CA THR A 128 -0.14 -9.93 11.13
C THR A 128 -0.43 -11.41 10.99
#